data_AF-A0A172T2H5-F1
#
_entry.id   AF-A0A172T2H5-F1
#
_cell.length_a   1.000
_cell.length_b   1.000
_cell.length_c   1.000
_cell.angle_alpha   90.00
_cell.angle_beta   90.00
_cell.angle_gamma   90.00
#
_symmetry.space_group_name_H-M   'P 1'
#
loop_
_entity.id
_entity.type
_entity.pdbx_description
1 polymer ?
#
loop_
_entity_poly.entity_id
_entity_poly.type
_entity_poly.pdbx_seq_one_letter_code
_entity_poly.pdbx_strand_id
1 'polypeptide(L)'
;MRKGFTLIELLIVLAVIAALMAVATPLALNAVKNAKASQVAQNLRALKTAVETYFYTEKEVPTSIDSVTSYLSSNFAKSDYELNPSDNDLSDGLAKIYVYYNKTDVTADLVNKNLPEATEVSGKPGIVIDLRKYW
;
A
#
# COMPACT_ATOMS: atom_id res chain seq x y z
N MET A 1 -12.13 -48.01 32.64
CA MET A 1 -12.74 -48.06 31.29
C MET A 1 -12.59 -46.69 30.66
N ARG A 2 -11.87 -46.56 29.54
CA ARG A 2 -11.78 -45.28 28.80
C ARG A 2 -12.97 -45.20 27.85
N LYS A 3 -13.85 -44.20 28.03
CA LYS A 3 -14.89 -43.89 27.04
C LYS A 3 -14.21 -43.29 25.81
N GLY A 4 -14.37 -43.92 24.66
CA GLY A 4 -13.97 -43.36 23.36
C GLY A 4 -15.06 -42.42 22.84
N PHE A 5 -14.65 -41.42 22.06
CA PHE A 5 -15.56 -40.56 21.30
C PHE A 5 -16.31 -41.39 20.24
N THR A 6 -17.59 -41.10 20.04
CA THR A 6 -18.37 -41.71 18.95
C THR A 6 -18.11 -40.99 17.62
N LEU A 7 -18.23 -41.71 16.51
CA LEU A 7 -18.07 -41.13 15.17
C LEU A 7 -19.11 -40.04 14.87
N ILE A 8 -20.33 -40.19 15.39
CA ILE A 8 -21.40 -39.21 15.18
C ILE A 8 -21.14 -37.89 15.91
N GLU A 9 -20.56 -37.95 17.11
CA GLU A 9 -20.15 -36.74 17.84
C GLU A 9 -19.09 -35.96 17.06
N LEU A 10 -18.11 -36.66 16.47
CA LEU A 10 -17.09 -36.01 15.63
C LEU A 10 -17.70 -35.39 14.36
N LEU A 11 -18.67 -36.07 13.73
CA LEU A 11 -19.32 -35.60 12.50
C LEU A 11 -20.12 -34.32 12.72
N ILE A 12 -20.89 -34.24 13.80
CA ILE A 12 -21.69 -33.03 14.11
C ILE A 12 -20.76 -31.86 14.41
N VAL A 13 -19.66 -32.10 15.14
CA VAL A 13 -18.67 -31.06 15.45
C VAL A 13 -18.03 -30.51 14.18
N LEU A 14 -17.61 -31.37 13.25
CA LEU A 14 -17.07 -30.95 11.96
C LEU A 14 -18.10 -30.18 11.13
N ALA A 15 -19.36 -30.60 11.14
CA ALA A 15 -20.43 -29.90 10.43
C ALA A 15 -20.64 -28.47 10.96
N VAL A 16 -20.64 -28.29 12.28
CA VAL A 16 -20.76 -26.96 12.90
C VAL A 16 -19.53 -26.09 12.62
N ILE A 17 -18.31 -26.64 12.73
CA ILE A 17 -17.07 -25.89 12.41
C ILE A 17 -17.06 -25.46 10.94
N ALA A 18 -17.45 -26.35 10.02
CA ALA A 18 -17.54 -26.04 8.60
C ALA A 18 -18.54 -24.91 8.31
N ALA A 19 -19.71 -24.94 8.96
CA ALA A 19 -20.71 -23.89 8.84
C ALA A 19 -20.19 -22.53 9.34
N LEU A 20 -19.49 -22.50 10.48
CA LEU A 20 -18.89 -21.27 11.01
C LEU A 20 -17.78 -20.73 10.10
N MET A 21 -16.90 -21.60 9.59
CA MET A 21 -15.82 -21.19 8.68
C MET A 21 -16.36 -20.64 7.37
N ALA A 22 -17.45 -21.20 6.82
CA ALA A 22 -18.07 -20.71 5.60
C ALA A 22 -18.45 -19.22 5.67
N VAL A 23 -18.89 -18.74 6.83
CA VAL A 23 -19.23 -17.32 7.04
C VAL A 23 -18.01 -16.48 7.46
N ALA A 24 -17.12 -17.05 8.28
CA ALA A 24 -15.97 -16.33 8.81
C ALA A 24 -14.90 -16.01 7.75
N THR A 25 -14.62 -16.93 6.83
CA THR A 25 -13.55 -16.77 5.83
C THR A 25 -13.72 -15.54 4.92
N PRO A 26 -14.86 -15.30 4.24
CA PRO A 26 -14.99 -14.12 3.37
C PRO A 26 -14.89 -12.80 4.14
N LEU A 27 -15.40 -12.75 5.38
CA LEU A 27 -15.26 -11.58 6.25
C LEU A 27 -13.79 -11.31 6.60
N ALA A 28 -13.05 -12.35 6.99
CA ALA A 28 -11.64 -12.25 7.29
C ALA A 28 -10.81 -11.79 6.07
N LEU A 29 -11.09 -12.33 4.87
CA LEU A 29 -10.41 -11.92 3.63
C LEU A 29 -10.62 -10.43 3.33
N ASN A 30 -11.85 -9.92 3.50
CA ASN A 30 -12.13 -8.51 3.30
C ASN A 30 -11.44 -7.62 4.35
N ALA A 31 -11.41 -8.04 5.62
CA ALA A 31 -10.71 -7.33 6.68
C ALA A 31 -9.20 -7.21 6.39
N VAL A 32 -8.57 -8.30 5.93
CA VAL A 32 -7.16 -8.30 5.54
C VAL A 32 -6.91 -7.35 4.35
N LYS A 33 -7.76 -7.36 3.33
CA LYS A 33 -7.66 -6.42 2.19
C LYS A 33 -7.75 -4.96 2.63
N ASN A 34 -8.70 -4.63 3.52
CA ASN A 34 -8.84 -3.27 4.06
C ASN A 34 -7.64 -2.86 4.91
N ALA A 35 -7.09 -3.76 5.73
CA ALA A 35 -5.90 -3.51 6.52
C ALA A 35 -4.69 -3.21 5.63
N LYS A 36 -4.49 -4.01 4.56
CA LYS A 36 -3.46 -3.75 3.55
C LYS A 36 -3.65 -2.41 2.85
N ALA A 37 -4.88 -2.06 2.47
CA ALA A 37 -5.16 -0.77 1.84
C ALA A 37 -4.79 0.42 2.74
N SER A 38 -5.09 0.32 4.04
CA SER A 38 -4.68 1.33 5.03
C SER A 38 -3.16 1.39 5.19
N GLN A 39 -2.48 0.25 5.17
CA GLN A 39 -1.01 0.20 5.21
C GLN A 39 -0.38 0.87 3.97
N VAL A 40 -0.89 0.55 2.76
CA VAL A 40 -0.44 1.18 1.51
C VAL A 40 -0.68 2.69 1.55
N ALA A 41 -1.84 3.15 2.02
CA ALA A 41 -2.14 4.57 2.19
C ALA A 41 -1.13 5.27 3.11
N GLN A 42 -0.76 4.66 4.23
CA GLN A 42 0.25 5.20 5.16
C GLN A 42 1.64 5.24 4.52
N ASN A 43 2.02 4.19 3.80
CA ASN A 43 3.31 4.14 3.11
C ASN A 43 3.41 5.18 1.99
N LEU A 44 2.35 5.38 1.19
CA LEU A 44 2.31 6.41 0.15
C LEU A 44 2.43 7.82 0.75
N ARG A 45 1.79 8.09 1.90
CA ARG A 45 1.99 9.35 2.63
C ARG A 45 3.44 9.54 3.09
N ALA A 46 4.04 8.50 3.66
CA ALA A 46 5.45 8.56 4.09
C ALA A 46 6.38 8.81 2.89
N LEU A 47 6.13 8.13 1.76
CA LEU A 47 6.86 8.34 0.51
C LEU A 47 6.70 9.76 -0.01
N LYS A 48 5.51 10.34 0.06
CA LYS A 48 5.28 11.75 -0.31
C LYS A 48 6.18 12.69 0.48
N THR A 49 6.13 12.60 1.80
CA THR A 49 6.92 13.46 2.69
C THR A 49 8.42 13.26 2.45
N ALA A 50 8.87 12.02 2.24
CA ALA A 50 10.27 11.74 1.99
C ALA A 50 10.74 12.29 0.63
N VAL A 51 9.92 12.17 -0.42
CA VAL A 51 10.19 12.75 -1.75
C VAL A 51 10.28 14.28 -1.66
N GLU A 52 9.35 14.93 -0.98
CA GLU A 52 9.36 16.38 -0.75
C GLU A 52 10.62 16.80 0.02
N THR A 53 10.96 16.09 1.09
CA THR A 53 12.15 16.38 1.91
C THR A 53 13.43 16.23 1.12
N TYR A 54 13.57 15.14 0.34
CA TYR A 54 14.72 14.93 -0.55
C TYR A 54 14.87 16.09 -1.53
N PHE A 55 13.78 16.45 -2.20
CA PHE A 55 13.77 17.51 -3.20
C PHE A 55 14.21 18.88 -2.65
N TYR A 56 13.72 19.27 -1.47
CA TYR A 56 14.11 20.54 -0.85
C TYR A 56 15.50 20.53 -0.22
N THR A 57 16.06 19.36 0.08
CA THR A 57 17.38 19.23 0.71
C THR A 57 18.49 19.12 -0.33
N GLU A 58 18.35 18.16 -1.25
CA GLU A 58 19.35 17.85 -2.28
C GLU A 58 19.20 18.73 -3.52
N LYS A 59 18.07 19.44 -3.67
CA LYS A 59 17.75 20.31 -4.82
C LYS A 59 17.67 19.57 -6.16
N GLU A 60 17.50 18.24 -6.12
CA GLU A 60 17.39 17.36 -7.27
C GLU A 60 16.07 16.58 -7.24
N VAL A 61 15.57 16.20 -8.42
CA VAL A 61 14.39 15.33 -8.53
C VAL A 61 14.81 13.88 -8.27
N PRO A 62 14.19 13.17 -7.31
CA PRO A 62 14.49 11.77 -7.10
C PRO A 62 14.01 10.93 -8.29
N THR A 63 14.93 10.17 -8.87
CA THR A 63 14.67 9.30 -10.03
C THR A 63 14.29 7.88 -9.65
N SER A 64 14.48 7.50 -8.39
CA SER A 64 14.18 6.16 -7.88
C SER A 64 13.85 6.17 -6.39
N ILE A 65 13.25 5.10 -5.89
CA ILE A 65 12.98 4.96 -4.45
C ILE A 65 14.25 4.89 -3.61
N ASP A 66 15.36 4.39 -4.18
CA ASP A 66 16.64 4.30 -3.47
C ASP A 66 17.11 5.65 -2.94
N SER A 67 16.98 6.72 -3.73
CA SER A 67 17.45 8.05 -3.34
C SER A 67 16.66 8.64 -2.18
N VAL A 68 15.41 8.22 -2.02
CA VAL A 68 14.48 8.70 -0.99
C VAL A 68 14.47 7.80 0.26
N THR A 69 15.05 6.61 0.17
CA THR A 69 14.99 5.59 1.23
C THR A 69 15.59 6.06 2.55
N SER A 70 16.63 6.91 2.52
CA SER A 70 17.26 7.49 3.71
C SER A 70 16.36 8.47 4.47
N TYR A 71 15.33 9.02 3.82
CA TYR A 71 14.37 9.97 4.39
C TYR A 71 13.10 9.27 4.90
N LEU A 72 13.04 7.94 4.80
CA LEU A 72 11.93 7.12 5.30
C LEU A 72 12.29 6.51 6.65
N SER A 73 11.45 6.74 7.65
CA SER A 73 11.62 6.20 9.00
C SER A 73 11.02 4.81 9.21
N SER A 74 10.34 4.25 8.20
CA SER A 74 9.60 2.99 8.29
C SER A 74 10.25 1.88 7.45
N ASN A 75 10.10 0.64 7.90
CA ASN A 75 10.41 -0.54 7.09
C ASN A 75 9.33 -0.69 6.02
N PHE A 76 9.63 -0.29 4.78
CA PHE A 76 8.78 -0.51 3.62
C PHE A 76 9.43 -1.54 2.69
N ALA A 77 8.61 -2.37 2.05
CA ALA A 77 9.09 -3.27 1.01
C ALA A 77 9.32 -2.47 -0.26
N LYS A 78 10.57 -2.07 -0.52
CA LYS A 78 10.95 -1.27 -1.68
C LYS A 78 10.47 -1.84 -3.02
N SER A 79 10.44 -3.16 -3.17
CA SER A 79 9.93 -3.85 -4.36
C SER A 79 8.45 -3.57 -4.67
N ASP A 80 7.70 -3.13 -3.68
CA ASP A 80 6.25 -3.00 -3.77
C ASP A 80 5.83 -1.62 -4.27
N TYR A 81 6.76 -0.67 -4.34
CA TYR A 81 6.51 0.71 -4.74
C TYR A 81 7.46 1.08 -5.87
N GLU A 82 7.06 2.04 -6.68
CA GLU A 82 7.91 2.60 -7.72
C GLU A 82 7.71 4.12 -7.77
N LEU A 83 8.82 4.84 -8.02
CA LEU A 83 8.83 6.27 -8.30
C LEU A 83 9.12 6.45 -9.78
N ASN A 84 8.26 7.20 -10.47
CA ASN A 84 8.46 7.57 -11.85
C ASN A 84 8.31 9.10 -11.98
N PRO A 85 9.42 9.85 -12.06
CA PRO A 85 9.35 11.28 -12.36
C PRO A 85 8.82 11.51 -13.78
N SER A 86 7.91 12.48 -13.93
CA SER A 86 7.42 12.94 -15.24
C SER A 86 8.51 13.64 -16.04
N ASP A 87 9.38 14.35 -15.34
CA ASP A 87 10.51 15.08 -15.88
C ASP A 87 11.68 14.92 -14.92
N ASN A 88 12.84 14.52 -15.45
CA ASN A 88 14.06 14.35 -14.67
C ASN A 88 14.80 15.67 -14.45
N ASP A 89 14.40 16.72 -15.18
CA ASP A 89 15.05 18.02 -15.18
C ASP A 89 14.06 19.13 -14.82
N LEU A 90 14.43 19.95 -13.85
CA LEU A 90 13.66 21.08 -13.31
C LEU A 90 13.61 22.30 -14.25
N SER A 91 13.62 22.08 -15.56
CA SER A 91 13.75 23.13 -16.58
C SER A 91 12.68 24.22 -16.46
N ASP A 92 11.45 23.83 -16.10
CA ASP A 92 10.31 24.76 -15.93
C ASP A 92 10.05 25.14 -14.45
N GLY A 93 10.93 24.73 -13.52
CA GLY A 93 10.77 24.98 -12.08
C GLY A 93 9.64 24.19 -11.41
N LEU A 94 8.98 23.30 -12.15
CA LEU A 94 7.96 22.37 -11.69
C LEU A 94 8.45 20.95 -11.96
N ALA A 95 8.26 20.04 -11.00
CA ALA A 95 8.51 18.62 -11.19
C ALA A 95 7.29 17.82 -10.72
N LYS A 96 6.84 16.86 -11.53
CA LYS A 96 5.76 15.94 -11.15
C LYS A 96 6.33 14.56 -10.95
N ILE A 97 6.00 13.92 -9.83
CA ILE A 97 6.47 12.58 -9.51
C ILE A 97 5.28 11.68 -9.27
N TYR A 98 5.25 10.57 -10.00
CA TYR A 98 4.26 9.52 -9.84
C TYR A 98 4.80 8.46 -8.89
N VAL A 99 4.09 8.22 -7.78
CA VAL A 99 4.39 7.13 -6.86
C VAL A 99 3.27 6.12 -6.95
N TYR A 100 3.57 4.86 -7.26
CA TYR A 100 2.52 3.84 -7.36
C TYR A 100 2.91 2.53 -6.68
N TYR A 101 1.89 1.82 -6.22
CA TYR A 101 1.99 0.50 -5.63
C TYR A 101 1.94 -0.58 -6.72
N ASN A 102 2.98 -1.40 -6.81
CA ASN A 102 3.20 -2.30 -7.94
C ASN A 102 2.37 -3.61 -7.87
N LYS A 103 1.83 -3.95 -6.69
CA LYS A 103 1.07 -5.20 -6.49
C LYS A 103 -0.41 -5.03 -6.80
N THR A 104 -1.05 -6.14 -7.17
CA THR A 104 -2.47 -6.21 -7.57
C THR A 104 -3.41 -6.62 -6.44
N ASP A 105 -2.91 -6.73 -5.21
CA ASP A 105 -3.69 -7.19 -4.04
C ASP A 105 -4.56 -6.10 -3.41
N VAL A 106 -4.38 -4.84 -3.83
CA VAL A 106 -5.15 -3.67 -3.37
C VAL A 106 -5.52 -2.79 -4.57
N THR A 107 -6.75 -2.27 -4.62
CA THR A 107 -7.20 -1.33 -5.66
C THR A 107 -7.08 0.13 -5.23
N ALA A 108 -7.03 1.05 -6.20
CA ALA A 108 -6.98 2.50 -5.95
C ALA A 108 -8.15 2.98 -5.08
N ASP A 109 -9.37 2.49 -5.33
CA ASP A 109 -10.56 2.86 -4.55
C ASP A 109 -10.45 2.50 -3.06
N LEU A 110 -9.83 1.37 -2.75
CA LEU A 110 -9.62 0.90 -1.37
C LEU A 110 -8.61 1.78 -0.63
N VAL A 111 -7.56 2.23 -1.33
CA VAL A 111 -6.56 3.15 -0.80
C VAL A 111 -7.15 4.55 -0.65
N ASN A 112 -7.93 5.02 -1.62
CA ASN A 112 -8.55 6.35 -1.64
C ASN A 112 -9.41 6.61 -0.39
N LYS A 113 -10.14 5.58 0.09
CA LYS A 113 -10.89 5.66 1.36
C LYS A 113 -10.06 6.13 2.56
N ASN A 114 -8.76 5.84 2.58
CA ASN A 114 -7.84 6.22 3.66
C ASN A 114 -6.92 7.39 3.25
N LEU A 115 -6.69 7.60 1.96
CA LEU A 115 -5.87 8.66 1.37
C LEU A 115 -6.60 9.29 0.17
N PRO A 116 -7.34 10.38 0.34
CA PRO A 116 -8.17 10.98 -0.72
C PRO A 116 -7.38 11.48 -1.95
N GLU A 117 -6.09 11.75 -1.77
CA GLU A 117 -5.16 12.16 -2.83
C GLU A 117 -4.66 10.96 -3.67
N ALA A 118 -4.95 9.73 -3.22
CA ALA A 118 -4.59 8.54 -3.96
C ALA A 118 -5.48 8.42 -5.21
N THR A 119 -4.84 8.47 -6.37
CA THR A 119 -5.48 8.29 -7.67
C THR A 119 -4.99 7.00 -8.30
N GLU A 120 -5.74 6.54 -9.30
CA GLU A 120 -5.25 5.48 -10.18
C GLU A 120 -4.19 6.08 -11.10
N VAL A 121 -2.95 5.64 -10.93
CA VAL A 121 -1.81 5.98 -11.79
C VAL A 121 -1.43 4.72 -12.55
N SER A 122 -1.65 4.71 -13.87
CA SER A 122 -1.34 3.56 -14.74
C SER A 122 -1.99 2.24 -14.30
N GLY A 123 -3.25 2.27 -13.85
CA GLY A 123 -3.96 1.06 -13.40
C GLY A 123 -3.66 0.61 -11.97
N LYS A 124 -2.89 1.40 -11.22
CA LYS A 124 -2.36 1.05 -9.90
C LYS A 124 -2.71 2.13 -8.86
N PRO A 125 -2.85 1.77 -7.57
CA PRO A 125 -2.99 2.77 -6.51
C PRO A 125 -1.72 3.61 -6.43
N GLY A 126 -1.85 4.92 -6.53
CA GLY A 126 -0.70 5.81 -6.46
C GLY A 126 -1.07 7.23 -6.05
N ILE A 127 -0.05 8.06 -5.90
CA ILE A 127 -0.19 9.50 -5.67
C ILE A 127 0.66 10.25 -6.69
N VAL A 128 0.20 11.45 -7.03
CA VAL A 128 0.97 12.42 -7.82
C VAL A 128 1.49 13.48 -6.86
N ILE A 129 2.78 13.75 -6.92
CA ILE A 129 3.44 14.76 -6.10
C ILE A 129 3.87 15.88 -7.03
N ASP A 130 3.27 17.05 -6.84
CA ASP A 130 3.64 18.28 -7.54
C ASP A 130 4.67 19.03 -6.70
N LEU A 131 5.91 19.12 -7.19
CA LEU A 131 7.01 19.83 -6.56
C LEU A 131 7.27 21.14 -7.29
N ARG A 132 7.59 22.19 -6.52
CA ARG A 132 7.95 23.50 -7.07
C ARG A 132 9.28 24.00 -6.52
N LYS A 133 10.13 24.44 -7.41
CA LYS A 133 11.42 25.05 -7.10
C LYS A 133 11.22 26.49 -6.60
N TYR A 134 11.87 26.83 -5.48
CA TYR A 134 11.79 28.16 -4.84
C TYR A 134 13.15 28.87 -4.70
N TRP A 135 14.22 28.29 -5.24
CA TRP A 135 15.60 28.81 -5.15
C TRP A 135 16.20 29.10 -6.52
#